data_AF-A0AAP0GEX6-F1
#
_entry.id   AF-A0AAP0GEX6-F1
#
_cell.length_a   1.000
_cell.length_b   1.000
_cell.length_c   1.000
_cell.angle_alpha   90.00
_cell.angle_beta   90.00
_cell.angle_gamma   90.00
#
_symmetry.space_group_name_H-M   'P 1'
#
loop_
_entity.id
_entity.type
_entity.pdbx_description
1 polymer ?
#
loop_
_entity_poly.entity_id
_entity_poly.type
_entity_poly.pdbx_seq_one_letter_code
_entity_poly.pdbx_strand_id
1 'polypeptide(L)'
;MLSVAARTKVEIWLQTFAPGSRTPIHRHSCEEVFVVLKGKGTLMLASSSHKYPGTPQVFQIYSNSTFSIHVNDPHQVLNTDEYEDLQMLVVISRPPVKVFIYEDWSMPHTAARLKFPYYWDQECLHEPKDEL
;
A
#
# COMPACT_ATOMS: atom_id res chain seq x y z
N MET A 1 29.69 15.92 11.84
CA MET A 1 28.32 16.41 12.10
C MET A 1 27.37 15.27 11.72
N LEU A 2 26.83 14.52 12.68
CA LEU A 2 25.80 13.52 12.35
C LEU A 2 24.50 14.29 12.08
N SER A 3 24.08 14.35 10.82
CA SER A 3 22.69 14.68 10.50
C SER A 3 21.83 13.55 11.01
N VAL A 4 21.26 13.73 12.21
CA VAL A 4 20.18 12.88 12.70
C VAL A 4 18.93 13.36 11.96
N ALA A 5 18.69 12.82 10.77
CA ALA A 5 17.37 12.92 10.16
C ALA A 5 16.37 12.37 11.18
N ALA A 6 15.41 13.20 11.60
CA ALA A 6 14.36 12.78 12.51
C ALA A 6 13.65 11.57 11.91
N ARG A 7 13.83 10.39 12.53
CA ARG A 7 13.17 9.17 12.08
C ARG A 7 11.71 9.26 12.48
N THR A 8 10.84 9.68 11.56
CA THR A 8 9.40 9.46 11.70
C THR A 8 9.16 7.95 11.79
N LYS A 9 8.42 7.52 12.82
CA LYS A 9 8.12 6.09 13.02
C LYS A 9 6.96 5.63 12.15
N VAL A 10 6.12 6.59 11.76
CA VAL A 10 4.89 6.40 10.98
C VAL A 10 4.78 7.47 9.90
N GLU A 11 4.09 7.13 8.82
CA GLU A 11 3.70 8.04 7.72
C GLU A 11 2.21 7.84 7.43
N ILE A 12 1.53 8.93 7.11
CA ILE A 12 0.07 8.96 6.95
C ILE A 12 -0.27 9.48 5.56
N TRP A 13 -1.15 8.79 4.86
CA TRP A 13 -1.69 9.19 3.56
C TRP A 13 -3.20 9.41 3.64
N LEU A 14 -3.69 10.32 2.82
CA LEU A 14 -5.10 10.42 2.47
C LEU A 14 -5.22 10.06 0.98
N GLN A 15 -5.97 9.02 0.67
CA GLN A 15 -6.16 8.55 -0.70
C GLN A 15 -7.64 8.47 -1.04
N THR A 16 -7.97 8.92 -2.26
CA THR A 16 -9.32 8.82 -2.83
C THR A 16 -9.24 8.00 -4.12
N PHE A 17 -10.08 6.98 -4.21
CA PHE A 17 -10.17 6.04 -5.31
C PHE A 17 -11.50 6.25 -6.04
N ALA A 18 -11.45 6.67 -7.31
CA ALA A 18 -12.62 6.77 -8.16
C ALA A 18 -13.27 5.38 -8.39
N PRO A 19 -14.57 5.32 -8.77
CA PRO A 19 -15.24 4.06 -9.14
C PRO A 19 -14.41 3.18 -10.08
N GLY A 20 -14.28 1.90 -9.74
CA GLY A 20 -13.51 0.90 -10.53
C GLY A 20 -11.98 1.01 -10.45
N SER A 21 -11.43 2.03 -9.77
CA SER A 21 -9.99 2.16 -9.59
C SER A 21 -9.44 1.20 -8.53
N ARG A 22 -8.17 0.80 -8.69
CA ARG A 22 -7.51 -0.17 -7.82
C ARG A 22 -6.04 0.14 -7.63
N THR A 23 -5.49 -0.30 -6.50
CA THR A 23 -4.04 -0.39 -6.34
C THR A 23 -3.49 -1.49 -7.26
N PRO A 24 -2.17 -1.53 -7.52
CA PRO A 24 -1.52 -2.76 -7.96
C PRO A 24 -1.70 -3.88 -6.92
N ILE A 25 -1.49 -5.13 -7.33
CA ILE A 25 -1.25 -6.22 -6.38
C ILE A 25 0.16 -6.00 -5.83
N HIS A 26 0.30 -5.87 -4.51
CA HIS A 26 1.59 -5.50 -3.94
C HIS A 26 1.79 -5.99 -2.51
N ARG A 27 3.05 -5.92 -2.05
CA ARG A 27 3.45 -6.13 -0.66
C ARG A 27 4.48 -5.08 -0.21
N HIS A 28 4.64 -4.91 1.09
CA HIS A 28 5.68 -4.10 1.71
C HIS A 28 6.08 -4.65 3.08
N SER A 29 7.32 -4.35 3.52
CA SER A 29 7.87 -4.83 4.80
C SER A 29 7.60 -3.88 5.98
N CYS A 30 6.35 -3.44 6.08
CA CYS A 30 5.82 -2.62 7.17
C CYS A 30 4.39 -3.03 7.48
N GLU A 31 3.95 -2.73 8.70
CA GLU A 31 2.52 -2.71 9.03
C GLU A 31 1.85 -1.56 8.28
N GLU A 32 0.64 -1.80 7.77
CA GLU A 32 -0.21 -0.80 7.14
C GLU A 32 -1.64 -0.93 7.67
N VAL A 33 -2.22 0.18 8.10
CA VAL A 33 -3.56 0.25 8.66
C VAL A 33 -4.39 1.22 7.83
N PHE A 34 -5.59 0.79 7.46
CA PHE A 34 -6.56 1.60 6.75
C PHE A 34 -7.73 1.96 7.65
N VAL A 35 -8.20 3.19 7.51
CA VAL A 35 -9.49 3.65 8.04
C VAL A 35 -10.31 4.15 6.86
N VAL A 36 -11.44 3.50 6.59
CA VAL A 36 -12.33 3.88 5.48
C VAL A 36 -13.19 5.05 5.92
N LEU A 37 -12.95 6.22 5.35
CA LEU A 37 -13.66 7.45 5.69
C LEU A 37 -14.99 7.55 4.95
N LYS A 38 -15.00 7.20 3.66
CA LYS A 38 -16.18 7.30 2.78
C LYS A 38 -16.18 6.16 1.76
N GLY A 39 -17.37 5.77 1.31
CA GLY A 39 -17.55 4.78 0.25
C GLY A 39 -17.41 3.33 0.73
N LYS A 40 -17.31 2.44 -0.25
CA LYS A 40 -17.10 1.01 -0.05
C LYS A 40 -16.19 0.43 -1.12
N GLY A 41 -15.66 -0.75 -0.87
CA GLY A 41 -14.76 -1.42 -1.79
C GLY A 41 -14.52 -2.86 -1.40
N THR A 42 -13.51 -3.44 -2.03
CA THR A 42 -13.07 -4.80 -1.79
C THR A 42 -11.58 -4.83 -1.49
N LEU A 43 -11.20 -5.49 -0.40
CA LEU A 43 -9.83 -5.89 -0.11
C LEU A 43 -9.63 -7.33 -0.57
N MET A 44 -8.66 -7.54 -1.45
CA MET A 44 -8.12 -8.85 -1.79
C MET A 44 -6.83 -9.06 -1.00
N LEU A 45 -6.75 -10.12 -0.18
CA LEU A 45 -5.62 -10.39 0.72
C LEU A 45 -5.14 -11.84 0.56
N ALA A 46 -3.86 -12.01 0.33
CA ALA A 46 -3.19 -13.30 0.25
C ALA A 46 -2.14 -13.45 1.35
N SER A 47 -1.78 -14.68 1.67
CA SER A 47 -0.72 -14.97 2.65
C SER A 47 0.66 -14.93 2.00
N SER A 48 1.63 -14.36 2.70
CA SER A 48 3.06 -14.39 2.33
C SER A 48 3.78 -15.73 2.62
N SER A 49 3.08 -16.73 3.14
CA SER A 49 3.67 -18.03 3.54
C SER A 49 4.00 -18.96 2.37
N HIS A 50 3.42 -18.73 1.19
CA HIS A 50 3.63 -19.55 0.00
C HIS A 50 4.72 -18.97 -0.92
N LYS A 51 5.03 -19.64 -2.04
CA LYS A 51 6.01 -19.12 -3.01
C LYS A 51 5.48 -17.96 -3.86
N TYR A 52 4.17 -17.85 -3.99
CA TYR A 52 3.42 -16.83 -4.71
C TYR A 52 2.10 -16.55 -3.96
N PRO A 53 1.43 -15.41 -4.19
CA PRO A 53 0.23 -15.03 -3.42
C PRO A 53 -0.89 -16.09 -3.46
N GLY A 54 -1.17 -16.64 -4.64
CA GLY A 54 -2.27 -17.58 -4.86
C GLY A 54 -3.64 -16.90 -4.84
N THR A 55 -4.71 -17.68 -4.71
CA THR A 55 -6.07 -17.14 -4.67
C THR A 55 -6.26 -16.26 -3.42
N PRO A 56 -6.55 -14.96 -3.58
CA PRO A 56 -6.75 -14.08 -2.43
C PRO A 56 -8.08 -14.37 -1.73
N GLN A 57 -8.10 -14.14 -0.43
CA GLN A 57 -9.35 -13.95 0.32
C GLN A 57 -9.93 -12.58 -0.04
N VAL A 58 -11.26 -12.49 -0.09
CA VAL A 58 -11.98 -11.30 -0.52
C VAL A 58 -12.83 -10.78 0.64
N PHE A 59 -12.56 -9.55 1.06
CA PHE A 59 -13.27 -8.87 2.14
C PHE A 59 -13.94 -7.60 1.64
N GLN A 60 -15.19 -7.39 2.05
CA GLN A 60 -15.86 -6.11 1.81
C GLN A 60 -15.38 -5.08 2.84
N ILE A 61 -15.07 -3.88 2.35
CA ILE A 61 -14.70 -2.72 3.18
C ILE A 61 -15.73 -1.61 2.97
N TYR A 62 -16.06 -0.88 4.01
CA TYR A 62 -17.12 0.13 4.00
C TYR A 62 -16.79 1.28 4.96
N SER A 63 -17.43 2.44 4.77
CA SER A 63 -17.22 3.61 5.64
C SER A 63 -17.31 3.25 7.12
N ASN A 64 -16.40 3.82 7.92
CA ASN A 64 -16.21 3.58 9.33
C ASN A 64 -15.69 2.17 9.71
N SER A 65 -15.22 1.39 8.73
CA SER A 65 -14.46 0.16 8.99
C SER A 65 -12.95 0.43 9.02
N THR A 66 -12.21 -0.50 9.64
CA THR A 66 -10.75 -0.51 9.64
C THR A 66 -10.23 -1.92 9.37
N PHE A 67 -9.05 -2.01 8.76
CA PHE A 67 -8.34 -3.26 8.57
C PHE A 67 -6.82 -3.02 8.60
N SER A 68 -6.09 -4.05 8.96
CA SER A 68 -4.63 -4.06 8.98
C SER A 68 -4.08 -5.06 7.98
N ILE A 69 -3.12 -4.64 7.17
CA ILE A 69 -2.32 -5.53 6.34
C ILE A 69 -1.11 -5.97 7.16
N HIS A 70 -0.97 -7.28 7.32
CA HIS A 70 0.19 -7.84 7.99
C HIS A 70 1.45 -7.64 7.15
N VAL A 71 2.59 -7.54 7.83
CA VAL A 71 3.89 -7.32 7.18
C VAL A 71 4.11 -8.35 6.07
N ASN A 72 4.43 -7.86 4.86
CA ASN A 72 4.69 -8.62 3.63
C ASN A 72 3.50 -9.35 2.99
N ASP A 73 2.30 -9.30 3.54
CA ASP A 73 1.16 -9.98 2.91
C ASP A 73 0.76 -9.29 1.58
N PRO A 74 0.69 -10.04 0.46
CA PRO A 74 0.26 -9.48 -0.81
C PRO A 74 -1.21 -9.09 -0.77
N HIS A 75 -1.54 -7.90 -1.23
CA HIS A 75 -2.90 -7.41 -1.21
C HIS A 75 -3.20 -6.43 -2.34
N GLN A 76 -4.49 -6.15 -2.53
CA GLN A 76 -5.00 -5.16 -3.46
C GLN A 76 -6.29 -4.56 -2.92
N VAL A 77 -6.40 -3.23 -2.97
CA VAL A 77 -7.65 -2.50 -2.68
C VAL A 77 -8.28 -2.10 -4.01
N LEU A 78 -9.58 -2.38 -4.15
CA LEU A 78 -10.40 -2.03 -5.30
C LEU A 78 -11.63 -1.24 -4.82
N ASN A 79 -11.88 -0.07 -5.41
CA ASN A 79 -13.19 0.55 -5.30
C ASN A 79 -14.17 -0.20 -6.21
N THR A 80 -15.08 -0.96 -5.60
CA THR A 80 -16.13 -1.73 -6.29
C THR A 80 -17.46 -1.00 -6.36
N ASP A 81 -17.56 0.22 -5.83
CA ASP A 81 -18.74 1.05 -6.04
C ASP A 81 -18.73 1.62 -7.47
N GLU A 82 -19.92 1.76 -8.06
CA GLU A 82 -20.11 2.26 -9.43
C GLU A 82 -20.20 3.78 -9.51
N TYR A 83 -20.46 4.45 -8.39
CA TYR A 83 -20.84 5.86 -8.35
C TYR A 83 -20.05 6.69 -7.32
N GLU A 84 -19.70 6.10 -6.19
CA GLU A 84 -19.09 6.80 -5.06
C GLU A 84 -17.57 6.57 -5.00
N ASP A 85 -16.84 7.64 -4.69
CA ASP A 85 -15.43 7.55 -4.36
C ASP A 85 -15.20 6.81 -3.04
N LEU A 86 -14.19 5.94 -3.01
CA LEU A 86 -13.66 5.33 -1.80
C LEU A 86 -12.55 6.21 -1.24
N GLN A 87 -12.75 6.79 -0.06
CA GLN A 87 -11.73 7.60 0.62
C GLN A 87 -11.21 6.87 1.85
N MET A 88 -9.88 6.81 1.98
CA MET A 88 -9.21 6.12 3.08
C MET A 88 -8.05 6.94 3.64
N LEU A 89 -7.91 6.89 4.96
CA LEU A 89 -6.68 7.26 5.64
C LEU A 89 -5.82 6.00 5.79
N VAL A 90 -4.55 6.09 5.39
CA VAL A 90 -3.60 4.98 5.41
C VAL A 90 -2.46 5.35 6.34
N VAL A 91 -2.10 4.45 7.25
CA VAL A 91 -0.98 4.63 8.17
C VAL A 91 -0.01 3.49 7.98
N ILE A 92 1.25 3.81 7.64
CA ILE A 92 2.32 2.83 7.55
C ILE A 92 3.34 3.02 8.66
N SER A 93 3.94 1.92 9.10
CA SER A 93 5.17 1.95 9.87
C SER A 93 6.41 1.99 8.96
N ARG A 94 7.57 2.35 9.51
CA ARG A 94 8.88 2.27 8.81
C ARG A 94 8.94 3.02 7.46
N PRO A 95 8.50 4.29 7.40
CA PRO A 95 8.57 5.07 6.17
C PRO A 95 10.01 5.34 5.69
N PRO A 96 10.21 5.70 4.40
CA PRO A 96 9.22 5.69 3.32
C PRO A 96 8.90 4.27 2.83
N VAL A 97 7.74 4.08 2.17
CA VAL A 97 7.27 2.76 1.74
C VAL A 97 8.19 2.13 0.68
N LYS A 98 8.41 0.82 0.78
CA LYS A 98 9.08 0.00 -0.25
C LYS A 98 8.10 -1.02 -0.79
N VAL A 99 7.58 -0.76 -1.99
CA VAL A 99 6.49 -1.53 -2.58
C VAL A 99 7.04 -2.55 -3.59
N PHE A 100 6.74 -3.83 -3.39
CA PHE A 100 6.96 -4.88 -4.38
C PHE A 100 5.66 -5.16 -5.12
N ILE A 101 5.65 -4.90 -6.43
CA ILE A 101 4.47 -5.04 -7.30
C ILE A 101 4.46 -6.39 -7.99
N TYR A 102 3.29 -7.02 -8.02
CA TYR A 102 3.02 -8.25 -8.76
C TYR A 102 2.25 -7.94 -10.05
N GLU A 103 2.54 -8.69 -11.11
CA GLU A 103 1.76 -8.64 -12.36
C GLU A 103 0.41 -9.36 -12.18
N ASP A 104 0.40 -10.48 -11.46
CA ASP A 104 -0.79 -11.24 -11.11
C ASP A 104 -0.60 -12.02 -9.78
N TRP A 105 -1.67 -12.67 -9.31
CA TRP A 105 -1.67 -13.44 -8.06
C TRP A 105 -0.87 -14.75 -8.11
N SER A 106 -0.44 -15.20 -9.29
CA SER A 106 0.41 -16.39 -9.48
C SER A 106 1.90 -16.06 -9.57
N MET A 107 2.26 -14.78 -9.72
CA MET A 107 3.63 -14.33 -9.80
C MET A 107 4.41 -14.69 -8.51
N PRO A 108 5.56 -15.39 -8.63
CA PRO A 108 6.41 -15.69 -7.48
C PRO A 108 6.81 -14.46 -6.69
N HIS A 109 6.86 -14.56 -5.36
CA HIS A 109 7.28 -13.47 -4.49
C HIS A 109 8.67 -12.93 -4.83
N THR A 110 9.56 -13.82 -5.30
CA THR A 110 10.93 -13.50 -5.75
C THR A 110 10.97 -12.74 -7.07
N ALA A 111 9.91 -12.78 -7.87
CA ALA A 111 9.81 -12.09 -9.16
C ALA A 111 9.13 -10.71 -9.04
N ALA A 112 8.42 -10.44 -7.94
CA ALA A 112 7.77 -9.16 -7.70
C ALA A 112 8.79 -8.00 -7.78
N ARG A 113 8.41 -6.92 -8.46
CA ARG A 113 9.33 -5.83 -8.81
C ARG A 113 9.27 -4.74 -7.77
N LEU A 114 10.42 -4.36 -7.22
CA LEU A 114 10.52 -3.23 -6.31
C LEU A 114 10.27 -1.91 -7.06
N LYS A 115 9.31 -1.11 -6.58
CA LYS A 115 9.13 0.29 -6.95
C LYS A 115 9.52 1.16 -5.75
N PHE A 116 10.74 1.69 -5.79
CA PHE A 116 11.28 2.63 -4.82
C PHE A 116 12.21 3.65 -5.50
N PRO A 117 12.06 4.97 -5.28
CA PRO A 117 10.97 5.61 -4.55
C PRO A 117 9.61 5.32 -5.18
N TYR A 118 8.55 5.25 -4.35
CA TYR A 118 7.19 5.15 -4.86
C TYR A 118 6.75 6.49 -5.45
N TYR A 119 5.67 6.52 -6.24
CA TYR A 119 5.35 7.65 -7.11
C TYR A 119 5.30 9.01 -6.39
N TRP A 120 4.76 9.06 -5.18
CA TRP A 120 4.66 10.30 -4.38
C TRP A 120 5.97 10.71 -3.69
N ASP A 121 6.96 9.82 -3.57
CA ASP A 121 8.26 10.14 -2.98
C ASP A 121 9.33 10.51 -4.03
N GLN A 122 9.00 10.41 -5.32
CA GLN A 122 10.02 10.51 -6.38
C GLN A 122 10.72 11.85 -6.39
N GLU A 123 9.98 12.96 -6.30
CA GLU A 123 10.53 14.31 -6.36
C GLU A 123 11.41 14.60 -5.13
N CYS A 124 10.88 14.35 -3.93
CA CYS A 124 11.58 14.61 -2.66
C CYS A 124 12.86 13.77 -2.49
N LEU A 125 12.92 12.56 -3.04
CA LEU A 125 14.09 11.69 -2.96
C LEU A 125 15.04 11.82 -4.16
N HIS A 126 14.65 12.48 -5.25
CA HIS A 126 15.53 12.78 -6.38
C HIS A 126 16.26 14.12 -6.26
N GLU A 127 15.90 15.00 -5.33
CA GLU A 127 16.69 16.21 -5.12
C GLU A 127 18.14 15.83 -4.81
N PRO A 128 19.13 16.34 -5.57
CA PRO A 128 20.52 16.22 -5.17
C PRO A 128 20.60 16.77 -3.76
N LYS A 129 21.18 15.99 -2.83
CA LYS A 129 21.59 16.60 -1.56
C LYS A 129 22.57 17.68 -1.95
N ASP A 130 22.19 18.95 -1.82
CA ASP A 130 23.11 20.07 -1.97
C ASP A 130 24.34 19.75 -1.10
N GLU A 131 25.44 19.40 -1.77
CA GLU A 131 26.75 19.29 -1.15
C GLU A 131 27.22 20.73 -0.88
N LEU A 132 26.78 21.26 0.27
CA LEU A 132 27.37 22.44 0.92
C LEU A 132 28.53 22.02 1.81
#